data_AF-A0AAF6BWF1-F1
#
_entry.id   AF-A0AAF6BWF1-F1
#
_cell.length_a   1.000
_cell.length_b   1.000
_cell.length_c   1.000
_cell.angle_alpha   90.00
_cell.angle_beta   90.00
_cell.angle_gamma   90.00
#
_symmetry.space_group_name_H-M   'P 1'
#
loop_
_entity.id
_entity.type
_entity.pdbx_description
1 polymer ?
#
loop_
_entity_poly.entity_id
_entity_poly.type
_entity_poly.pdbx_seq_one_letter_code
_entity_poly.pdbx_strand_id
1 'polypeptide(L)'
;MITPSNESKNGGPMKADLTSHTGPTCLSMFHSAHYAGIDLCPQFRHGLVQFTYTSIKNPRGLQFVSFGMMQKLNYASSKRSTAGDAWVGLSLPGNVGTWQTESKGYQFWTKADSQGNFSIQNVRVGTYSLNAWVPSVIGDYLKNGHITVAAGDSISLGDLTYTPPRYGPTVWEIGYPSRTAAEFYIPDPDSRYPNLLYGSVEKWRNYGLWQRYTDLYPSQDLIYTIKFHLSTFDASQGAYKLRMAIAQAEIAAVQVRVNDIAMKPVYETPAFGKDNAIARHGIHGLYALYNIDIPAADLHKGDNIIYLTQRKASGPFNGFMYDYLRLESPPVSSSSS
;
A
#
# COMPACT_ATOMS: atom_id res chain seq x y z
N MET A 1 -16.62 -9.49 -19.80
CA MET A 1 -15.28 -9.92 -20.26
C MET A 1 -14.80 -11.05 -19.39
N ILE A 2 -14.18 -12.07 -19.96
CA ILE A 2 -13.52 -13.14 -19.21
C ILE A 2 -12.02 -12.99 -19.43
N THR A 3 -11.25 -12.80 -18.36
CA THR A 3 -9.79 -12.68 -18.40
C THR A 3 -9.18 -13.95 -17.78
N PRO A 4 -8.69 -14.90 -18.60
CA PRO A 4 -8.22 -16.20 -18.10
C PRO A 4 -6.89 -16.12 -17.34
N SER A 5 -6.12 -15.05 -17.53
CA SER A 5 -4.87 -14.78 -16.80
C SER A 5 -4.66 -13.27 -16.64
N ASN A 6 -4.14 -12.87 -15.49
CA ASN A 6 -3.70 -11.51 -15.21
C ASN A 6 -2.18 -11.35 -15.36
N GLU A 7 -1.48 -12.35 -15.91
CA GLU A 7 0.00 -12.37 -15.93
C GLU A 7 0.64 -11.17 -16.62
N SER A 8 -0.03 -10.63 -17.64
CA SER A 8 0.43 -9.48 -18.43
C SER A 8 -0.07 -8.13 -17.89
N LYS A 9 -0.72 -8.13 -16.71
CA LYS A 9 -1.15 -6.90 -16.04
C LYS A 9 -0.06 -6.41 -15.08
N ASN A 10 0.02 -5.11 -14.91
CA ASN A 10 0.96 -4.42 -14.04
C ASN A 10 0.30 -3.95 -12.73
N GLY A 11 1.12 -3.59 -11.73
CA GLY A 11 0.69 -2.99 -10.45
C GLY A 11 0.13 -3.97 -9.42
N GLY A 12 0.30 -5.27 -9.63
CA GLY A 12 -0.05 -6.31 -8.68
C GLY A 12 -1.56 -6.53 -8.45
N PRO A 13 -1.93 -7.17 -7.34
CA PRO A 13 -3.25 -7.82 -7.21
C PRO A 13 -4.39 -6.85 -6.92
N MET A 14 -4.07 -5.62 -6.49
CA MET A 14 -5.07 -4.62 -6.09
C MET A 14 -5.27 -3.52 -7.14
N LYS A 15 -4.49 -3.51 -8.23
CA LYS A 15 -4.61 -2.41 -9.21
C LYS A 15 -5.96 -2.46 -9.91
N ALA A 16 -6.72 -1.36 -9.80
CA ALA A 16 -7.95 -1.16 -10.55
C ALA A 16 -7.68 -0.63 -11.96
N ASP A 17 -8.62 -0.90 -12.88
CA ASP A 17 -8.63 -0.33 -14.22
C ASP A 17 -10.04 -0.32 -14.83
N LEU A 18 -10.19 0.33 -15.98
CA LEU A 18 -11.46 0.39 -16.69
C LEU A 18 -11.83 -0.97 -17.27
N THR A 19 -13.10 -1.35 -17.12
CA THR A 19 -13.66 -2.59 -17.69
C THR A 19 -14.70 -2.32 -18.79
N SER A 20 -15.24 -1.11 -18.82
CA SER A 20 -16.18 -0.63 -19.84
C SER A 20 -16.10 0.90 -19.99
N HIS A 21 -16.65 1.42 -21.09
CA HIS A 21 -16.83 2.85 -21.31
C HIS A 21 -18.25 3.11 -21.84
N THR A 22 -18.67 4.38 -21.90
CA THR A 22 -19.97 4.77 -22.48
C THR A 22 -20.20 4.14 -23.86
N GLY A 23 -21.44 3.71 -24.09
CA GLY A 23 -21.81 2.90 -25.26
C GLY A 23 -21.50 1.41 -25.07
N PRO A 24 -21.50 0.60 -26.15
CA PRO A 24 -21.27 -0.84 -26.10
C PRO A 24 -19.78 -1.20 -26.05
N THR A 25 -18.97 -0.45 -25.30
CA THR A 25 -17.51 -0.63 -25.27
C THR A 25 -17.09 -1.44 -24.03
N CYS A 26 -16.55 -2.63 -24.26
CA CYS A 26 -15.94 -3.49 -23.24
C CYS A 26 -14.41 -3.41 -23.34
N LEU A 27 -13.71 -3.20 -22.23
CA LEU A 27 -12.26 -2.94 -22.18
C LEU A 27 -11.49 -4.00 -21.41
N SER A 28 -10.35 -4.44 -21.94
CA SER A 28 -9.36 -5.30 -21.26
C SER A 28 -8.08 -4.51 -21.11
N MET A 29 -7.93 -3.84 -19.97
CA MET A 29 -6.74 -3.02 -19.73
C MET A 29 -5.60 -3.91 -19.25
N PHE A 30 -4.52 -3.96 -20.03
CA PHE A 30 -3.28 -4.65 -19.66
C PHE A 30 -2.33 -3.71 -18.91
N HIS A 31 -2.21 -2.48 -19.40
CA HIS A 31 -1.35 -1.45 -18.85
C HIS A 31 -2.07 -0.12 -18.86
N SER A 32 -1.97 0.65 -17.78
CA SER A 32 -2.41 2.03 -17.74
C SER A 32 -1.75 2.78 -16.59
N ALA A 33 -1.83 4.11 -16.66
CA ALA A 33 -1.48 5.00 -15.55
C ALA A 33 -2.58 5.10 -14.48
N HIS A 34 -3.72 4.41 -14.64
CA HIS A 34 -4.81 4.50 -13.68
C HIS A 34 -4.38 3.92 -12.32
N TYR A 35 -4.60 4.69 -11.26
CA TYR A 35 -4.29 4.33 -9.86
C TYR A 35 -2.80 4.07 -9.59
N ALA A 36 -1.90 4.42 -10.52
CA ALA A 36 -0.45 4.25 -10.33
C ALA A 36 0.43 5.31 -11.00
N GLY A 37 -0.10 6.10 -11.92
CA GLY A 37 0.67 7.11 -12.64
C GLY A 37 1.51 6.58 -13.79
N ILE A 38 2.23 7.50 -14.45
CA ILE A 38 2.99 7.22 -15.68
C ILE A 38 4.17 6.27 -15.46
N ASP A 39 4.64 6.13 -14.21
CA ASP A 39 5.75 5.24 -13.86
C ASP A 39 5.38 3.77 -14.10
N LEU A 40 4.08 3.44 -14.12
CA LEU A 40 3.58 2.10 -14.45
C LEU A 40 3.31 1.89 -15.95
N CYS A 41 3.34 2.95 -16.75
CA CYS A 41 3.17 2.83 -18.19
C CYS A 41 4.46 2.31 -18.85
N PRO A 42 4.37 1.34 -19.77
CA PRO A 42 5.50 0.95 -20.59
C PRO A 42 6.06 2.17 -21.35
N GLN A 43 7.35 2.45 -21.14
CA GLN A 43 8.07 3.51 -21.85
C GLN A 43 8.83 2.87 -23.02
N PHE A 44 8.41 3.18 -24.25
CA PHE A 44 9.07 2.70 -25.45
C PHE A 44 10.00 3.80 -26.00
N ARG A 45 11.24 3.44 -26.36
CA ARG A 45 12.07 4.32 -27.21
C ARG A 45 11.61 4.17 -28.67
N HIS A 46 11.76 5.23 -29.48
CA HIS A 46 11.37 5.30 -30.89
C HIS A 46 11.33 3.95 -31.62
N GLY A 47 10.13 3.52 -32.02
CA GLY A 47 9.90 2.25 -32.71
C GLY A 47 8.43 1.80 -32.64
N LEU A 48 8.05 0.93 -33.57
CA LEU A 48 6.72 0.30 -33.64
C LEU A 48 6.49 -0.61 -32.42
N VAL A 49 5.38 -0.39 -31.70
CA VAL A 49 4.90 -1.30 -30.67
C VAL A 49 4.02 -2.36 -31.33
N GLN A 50 4.56 -3.56 -31.49
CA GLN A 50 3.78 -4.71 -31.96
C GLN A 50 3.25 -5.48 -30.74
N PHE A 51 1.94 -5.43 -30.52
CA PHE A 51 1.28 -6.30 -29.55
C PHE A 51 1.07 -7.68 -30.19
N THR A 52 2.00 -8.61 -29.96
CA THR A 52 1.84 -9.99 -30.42
C THR A 52 0.98 -10.75 -29.42
N TYR A 53 -0.29 -10.98 -29.74
CA TYR A 53 -1.14 -11.92 -29.00
C TYR A 53 -0.85 -13.34 -29.47
N THR A 54 -0.23 -14.15 -28.62
CA THR A 54 -0.20 -15.61 -28.81
C THR A 54 -1.32 -16.19 -27.97
N SER A 55 -2.34 -16.78 -28.61
CA SER A 55 -3.31 -17.62 -27.89
C SER A 55 -2.52 -18.79 -27.29
N ILE A 56 -2.34 -18.81 -25.98
CA ILE A 56 -1.76 -19.97 -25.30
C ILE A 56 -2.81 -21.08 -25.38
N LYS A 57 -2.67 -21.98 -26.35
CA LYS A 57 -3.33 -23.29 -26.27
C LYS A 57 -2.72 -23.97 -25.06
N ASN A 58 -3.53 -24.17 -24.03
CA ASN A 58 -3.16 -24.80 -22.76
C ASN A 58 -2.36 -26.10 -23.03
N PRO A 59 -1.02 -26.09 -22.94
CA PRO A 59 -0.24 -27.31 -22.91
C PRO A 59 -0.48 -27.89 -21.52
N ARG A 60 -0.70 -29.19 -21.40
CA ARG A 60 -0.97 -29.88 -20.13
C ARG A 60 0.24 -29.90 -19.17
N GLY A 61 0.87 -28.76 -18.91
CA GLY A 61 1.93 -28.58 -17.93
C GLY A 61 1.43 -27.67 -16.82
N LEU A 62 0.77 -28.26 -15.83
CA LEU A 62 0.41 -27.54 -14.62
C LEU A 62 1.69 -27.30 -13.82
N GLN A 63 2.09 -26.03 -13.70
CA GLN A 63 3.19 -25.64 -12.82
C GLN A 63 2.57 -25.22 -11.49
N PHE A 64 3.17 -25.60 -10.35
CA PHE A 64 2.69 -25.19 -9.02
C PHE A 64 3.87 -24.83 -8.11
N VAL A 65 3.72 -23.72 -7.40
CA VAL A 65 4.49 -23.31 -6.22
C VAL A 65 3.47 -23.37 -5.08
N SER A 66 3.60 -24.17 -4.01
CA SER A 66 2.60 -24.32 -2.93
C SER A 66 3.14 -24.31 -1.47
N PHE A 67 2.89 -23.30 -0.60
CA PHE A 67 3.56 -23.14 0.72
C PHE A 67 2.76 -22.42 1.80
N GLY A 68 3.17 -22.56 3.06
CA GLY A 68 2.70 -21.79 4.22
C GLY A 68 3.53 -20.54 4.53
N MET A 69 2.87 -19.41 4.78
CA MET A 69 3.46 -18.17 5.23
C MET A 69 3.03 -17.83 6.66
N MET A 70 4.01 -17.49 7.49
CA MET A 70 3.82 -17.11 8.90
C MET A 70 4.30 -15.67 9.12
N GLN A 71 3.73 -15.00 10.11
CA GLN A 71 4.13 -13.66 10.52
C GLN A 71 4.39 -13.58 12.03
N LYS A 72 5.25 -12.64 12.44
CA LYS A 72 5.53 -12.36 13.85
C LYS A 72 4.82 -11.08 14.28
N LEU A 73 3.93 -11.16 15.28
CA LEU A 73 2.98 -10.08 15.59
C LEU A 73 3.40 -9.10 16.70
N ASN A 74 4.35 -9.45 17.57
CA ASN A 74 4.56 -8.70 18.82
C ASN A 74 6.03 -8.36 19.12
N TYR A 75 6.25 -7.15 19.64
CA TYR A 75 7.58 -6.62 20.02
C TYR A 75 8.26 -7.48 21.10
N ALA A 76 7.51 -7.88 22.14
CA ALA A 76 8.02 -8.67 23.27
C ALA A 76 7.74 -10.18 23.19
N SER A 77 7.02 -10.66 22.16
CA SER A 77 6.61 -12.07 22.06
C SER A 77 7.17 -12.75 20.82
N SER A 78 7.65 -13.98 20.99
CA SER A 78 8.05 -14.90 19.91
C SER A 78 6.87 -15.59 19.21
N LYS A 79 5.61 -15.25 19.58
CA LYS A 79 4.41 -15.89 19.04
C LYS A 79 4.29 -15.60 17.54
N ARG A 80 4.43 -16.68 16.76
CA ARG A 80 4.13 -16.71 15.33
C ARG A 80 2.62 -16.87 15.13
N SER A 81 2.06 -16.16 14.18
CA SER A 81 0.71 -16.39 13.68
C SER A 81 0.78 -16.75 12.20
N THR A 82 -0.31 -17.30 11.66
CA THR A 82 -0.45 -17.50 10.23
C THR A 82 -0.52 -16.14 9.53
N ALA A 83 0.02 -16.07 8.31
CA ALA A 83 -0.18 -14.93 7.40
C ALA A 83 -1.41 -15.21 6.53
N GLY A 84 -2.55 -15.45 7.20
CA GLY A 84 -3.81 -15.71 6.53
C GLY A 84 -4.21 -14.55 5.62
N ASP A 85 -4.85 -14.84 4.49
CA ASP A 85 -5.30 -13.84 3.52
C ASP A 85 -4.19 -12.99 2.87
N ALA A 86 -2.91 -13.35 3.05
CA ALA A 86 -1.79 -12.68 2.42
C ALA A 86 -1.90 -12.71 0.89
N TRP A 87 -1.58 -11.60 0.24
CA TRP A 87 -1.31 -11.61 -1.18
C TRP A 87 0.15 -11.98 -1.41
N VAL A 88 0.37 -13.05 -2.17
CA VAL A 88 1.71 -13.56 -2.49
C VAL A 88 1.89 -13.53 -3.99
N GLY A 89 3.01 -13.00 -4.46
CA GLY A 89 3.24 -12.80 -5.88
C GLY A 89 4.67 -12.95 -6.35
N LEU A 90 4.80 -13.35 -7.61
CA LEU A 90 6.05 -13.37 -8.36
C LEU A 90 6.07 -12.19 -9.31
N SER A 91 7.18 -11.44 -9.31
CA SER A 91 7.46 -10.38 -10.28
C SER A 91 8.91 -10.49 -10.72
N LEU A 92 9.31 -9.70 -11.72
CA LEU A 92 10.74 -9.58 -12.03
C LEU A 92 11.55 -9.19 -10.78
N PRO A 93 12.83 -9.60 -10.71
CA PRO A 93 13.72 -9.24 -9.63
C PRO A 93 13.74 -7.73 -9.39
N GLY A 94 13.62 -7.35 -8.13
CA GLY A 94 13.54 -5.96 -7.70
C GLY A 94 13.70 -5.84 -6.19
N ASN A 95 13.70 -4.59 -5.73
CA ASN A 95 13.77 -4.27 -4.31
C ASN A 95 12.39 -4.41 -3.66
N VAL A 96 12.35 -4.39 -2.32
CA VAL A 96 11.10 -4.45 -1.57
C VAL A 96 10.12 -3.37 -2.04
N GLY A 97 8.87 -3.77 -2.30
CA GLY A 97 7.79 -2.88 -2.75
C GLY A 97 7.83 -2.47 -4.24
N THR A 98 8.92 -2.72 -4.98
CA THR A 98 9.02 -2.28 -6.40
C THR A 98 8.12 -3.07 -7.35
N TRP A 99 7.54 -4.18 -6.89
CA TRP A 99 6.54 -4.94 -7.66
C TRP A 99 5.32 -4.06 -8.03
N GLN A 100 5.01 -3.05 -7.22
CA GLN A 100 3.90 -2.10 -7.47
C GLN A 100 4.11 -1.26 -8.73
N THR A 101 5.37 -1.04 -9.13
CA THR A 101 5.76 -0.23 -10.29
C THR A 101 6.44 -1.04 -11.40
N GLU A 102 6.52 -2.36 -11.25
CA GLU A 102 7.06 -3.25 -12.27
C GLU A 102 6.05 -3.36 -13.42
N SER A 103 6.51 -3.12 -14.66
CA SER A 103 5.65 -3.02 -15.85
C SER A 103 6.26 -3.62 -17.12
N LYS A 104 7.37 -4.37 -16.99
CA LYS A 104 8.16 -4.92 -18.09
C LYS A 104 8.05 -6.45 -18.18
N GLY A 105 7.81 -7.11 -17.07
CA GLY A 105 7.69 -8.56 -16.98
C GLY A 105 6.27 -9.03 -16.71
N TYR A 106 6.17 -10.33 -16.49
CA TYR A 106 4.93 -10.96 -16.04
C TYR A 106 4.85 -10.93 -14.52
N GLN A 107 3.62 -10.82 -14.00
CA GLN A 107 3.35 -10.92 -12.58
C GLN A 107 2.34 -12.01 -12.28
N PHE A 108 2.58 -12.80 -11.25
CA PHE A 108 1.68 -13.89 -10.86
C PHE A 108 1.29 -13.67 -9.41
N TRP A 109 0.01 -13.66 -9.10
CA TRP A 109 -0.48 -13.39 -7.76
C TRP A 109 -1.53 -14.39 -7.34
N THR A 110 -1.48 -14.76 -6.07
CA THR A 110 -2.48 -15.59 -5.42
C THR A 110 -2.75 -15.05 -4.02
N LYS A 111 -3.90 -15.41 -3.47
CA LYS A 111 -4.22 -15.11 -2.08
C LYS A 111 -4.02 -16.37 -1.26
N ALA A 112 -3.29 -16.26 -0.15
CA ALA A 112 -3.12 -17.33 0.81
C ALA A 112 -4.45 -17.64 1.51
N ASP A 113 -4.64 -18.90 1.90
CA ASP A 113 -5.77 -19.34 2.71
C ASP A 113 -5.67 -18.80 4.15
N SER A 114 -6.66 -19.13 4.99
CA SER A 114 -6.68 -18.70 6.41
C SER A 114 -5.48 -19.18 7.26
N GLN A 115 -4.79 -20.23 6.81
CA GLN A 115 -3.60 -20.77 7.47
C GLN A 115 -2.31 -20.18 6.88
N GLY A 116 -2.41 -19.29 5.90
CA GLY A 116 -1.27 -18.72 5.19
C GLY A 116 -0.72 -19.63 4.10
N ASN A 117 -1.40 -20.73 3.76
CA ASN A 117 -0.99 -21.57 2.65
C ASN A 117 -1.40 -20.96 1.32
N PHE A 118 -0.50 -20.94 0.34
CA PHE A 118 -0.74 -20.38 -0.98
C PHE A 118 -0.25 -21.31 -2.06
N SER A 119 -0.85 -21.23 -3.26
CA SER A 119 -0.22 -21.77 -4.46
C SER A 119 -0.32 -20.86 -5.67
N ILE A 120 0.79 -20.70 -6.40
CA ILE A 120 0.85 -19.96 -7.67
C ILE A 120 1.06 -20.97 -8.78
N GLN A 121 0.14 -20.98 -9.75
CA GLN A 121 0.12 -21.95 -10.82
C GLN A 121 0.47 -21.34 -12.17
N ASN A 122 0.93 -22.20 -13.10
CA ASN A 122 1.16 -21.84 -14.50
C ASN A 122 2.11 -20.63 -14.66
N VAL A 123 3.15 -20.59 -13.82
CA VAL A 123 4.19 -19.55 -13.88
C VAL A 123 4.97 -19.72 -15.18
N ARG A 124 5.49 -18.63 -15.75
CA ARG A 124 6.34 -18.73 -16.94
C ARG A 124 7.77 -19.09 -16.54
N VAL A 125 8.51 -19.69 -17.47
CA VAL A 125 9.96 -19.89 -17.30
C VAL A 125 10.63 -18.55 -17.09
N GLY A 126 11.46 -18.43 -16.06
CA GLY A 126 12.12 -17.19 -15.71
C GLY A 126 12.65 -17.16 -14.29
N THR A 127 13.28 -16.04 -13.94
CA THR A 127 13.77 -15.76 -12.59
C THR A 127 12.93 -14.63 -11.98
N TYR A 128 12.44 -14.84 -10.76
CA TYR A 128 11.46 -14.00 -10.10
C TYR A 128 11.88 -13.65 -8.67
N SER A 129 11.44 -12.49 -8.19
CA SER A 129 11.33 -12.19 -6.76
C SER A 129 9.97 -12.65 -6.25
N LEU A 130 9.94 -13.27 -5.06
CA LEU A 130 8.71 -13.55 -4.33
C LEU A 130 8.42 -12.41 -3.36
N ASN A 131 7.33 -11.71 -3.61
CA ASN A 131 6.81 -10.61 -2.83
C ASN A 131 5.55 -11.06 -2.10
N ALA A 132 5.28 -10.47 -0.94
CA ALA A 132 3.98 -10.62 -0.32
C ALA A 132 3.63 -9.41 0.55
N TRP A 133 2.37 -9.31 0.89
CA TRP A 133 1.91 -8.46 1.98
C TRP A 133 0.68 -9.09 2.64
N VAL A 134 0.49 -8.78 3.91
CA VAL A 134 -0.57 -9.40 4.71
C VAL A 134 -1.52 -8.31 5.18
N PRO A 135 -2.83 -8.41 4.92
CA PRO A 135 -3.81 -7.58 5.60
C PRO A 135 -3.60 -7.65 7.12
N SER A 136 -3.84 -6.56 7.84
CA SER A 136 -3.51 -6.36 9.28
C SER A 136 -2.05 -6.08 9.60
N VAL A 137 -1.14 -6.11 8.60
CA VAL A 137 0.29 -5.95 8.84
C VAL A 137 0.89 -4.92 7.89
N ILE A 138 1.57 -3.91 8.45
CA ILE A 138 2.27 -2.91 7.65
C ILE A 138 3.49 -3.49 6.94
N GLY A 139 3.74 -2.99 5.73
CA GLY A 139 4.97 -3.23 4.97
C GLY A 139 4.84 -4.29 3.88
N ASP A 140 5.95 -4.49 3.18
CA ASP A 140 6.11 -5.49 2.12
C ASP A 140 7.10 -6.57 2.58
N TYR A 141 6.76 -7.81 2.29
CA TYR A 141 7.67 -8.94 2.35
C TYR A 141 8.36 -9.12 1.00
N LEU A 142 9.66 -9.31 1.03
CA LEU A 142 10.47 -9.78 -0.09
C LEU A 142 11.29 -10.97 0.39
N LYS A 143 11.10 -12.13 -0.24
CA LYS A 143 11.88 -13.32 0.08
C LYS A 143 13.35 -13.08 -0.24
N ASN A 144 14.24 -13.53 0.65
CA ASN A 144 15.67 -13.54 0.35
C ASN A 144 15.98 -14.56 -0.79
N GLY A 145 16.76 -14.11 -1.77
CA GLY A 145 17.09 -14.87 -2.98
C GLY A 145 15.95 -14.96 -3.99
N HIS A 146 16.30 -15.25 -5.23
CA HIS A 146 15.35 -15.36 -6.34
C HIS A 146 14.81 -16.79 -6.49
N ILE A 147 13.69 -16.92 -7.20
CA ILE A 147 13.10 -18.19 -7.61
C ILE A 147 13.31 -18.31 -9.11
N THR A 148 14.01 -19.36 -9.55
CA THR A 148 14.16 -19.70 -10.96
C THR A 148 13.22 -20.84 -11.30
N VAL A 149 12.34 -20.61 -12.27
CA VAL A 149 11.34 -21.55 -12.75
C VAL A 149 11.77 -22.06 -14.13
N ALA A 150 11.97 -23.37 -14.27
CA ALA A 150 12.15 -24.06 -15.54
C ALA A 150 10.84 -24.72 -16.01
N ALA A 151 10.84 -25.19 -17.26
CA ALA A 151 9.65 -25.77 -17.86
C ALA A 151 9.28 -27.10 -17.19
N GLY A 152 8.04 -27.19 -16.67
CA GLY A 152 7.55 -28.39 -15.99
C GLY A 152 7.92 -28.48 -14.51
N ASP A 153 8.54 -27.44 -13.95
CA ASP A 153 8.95 -27.44 -12.55
C ASP A 153 7.79 -27.45 -11.56
N SER A 154 8.05 -28.06 -10.41
CA SER A 154 7.32 -27.83 -9.17
C SER A 154 8.33 -27.48 -8.08
N ILE A 155 8.24 -26.27 -7.56
CA ILE A 155 9.25 -25.72 -6.64
C ILE A 155 8.68 -25.69 -5.23
N SER A 156 9.40 -26.33 -4.30
CA SER A 156 9.13 -26.29 -2.86
C SER A 156 9.92 -25.19 -2.14
N LEU A 157 9.26 -24.20 -1.54
CA LEU A 157 9.90 -23.11 -0.78
C LEU A 157 9.95 -23.35 0.75
N GLY A 158 9.21 -24.33 1.26
CA GLY A 158 9.02 -24.54 2.70
C GLY A 158 8.30 -23.38 3.38
N ASP A 159 8.45 -23.27 4.71
CA ASP A 159 7.82 -22.21 5.49
C ASP A 159 8.52 -20.87 5.28
N LEU A 160 7.73 -19.84 4.97
CA LEU A 160 8.21 -18.47 4.86
C LEU A 160 7.81 -17.67 6.10
N THR A 161 8.75 -16.92 6.69
CA THR A 161 8.48 -16.06 7.84
C THR A 161 8.63 -14.59 7.46
N TYR A 162 7.57 -13.81 7.66
CA TYR A 162 7.60 -12.36 7.61
C TYR A 162 7.80 -11.77 9.00
N THR A 163 8.80 -10.91 9.14
CA THR A 163 8.98 -10.06 10.32
C THR A 163 8.56 -8.65 9.96
N PRO A 164 7.37 -8.19 10.38
CA PRO A 164 6.87 -6.88 10.07
C PRO A 164 7.77 -5.79 10.67
N PRO A 165 7.84 -4.59 10.05
CA PRO A 165 8.58 -3.48 10.61
C PRO A 165 8.09 -3.15 12.02
N ARG A 166 9.00 -3.22 12.99
CA ARG A 166 8.73 -2.93 14.40
C ARG A 166 9.94 -2.24 15.04
N TYR A 167 9.70 -1.21 15.85
CA TYR A 167 10.75 -0.49 16.57
C TYR A 167 10.65 -0.69 18.08
N GLY A 168 9.47 -0.45 18.66
CA GLY A 168 9.22 -0.65 20.09
C GLY A 168 7.76 -0.94 20.40
N PRO A 169 7.35 -0.84 21.67
CA PRO A 169 5.96 -0.91 22.11
C PRO A 169 5.05 0.07 21.36
N THR A 170 3.80 -0.32 21.08
CA THR A 170 2.82 0.61 20.46
C THR A 170 2.36 1.58 21.53
N VAL A 171 2.42 2.88 21.24
CA VAL A 171 1.76 3.91 22.04
C VAL A 171 0.29 3.99 21.65
N TRP A 172 0.04 4.12 20.34
CA TRP A 172 -1.30 4.11 19.75
C TRP A 172 -1.21 3.71 18.27
N GLU A 173 -2.34 3.31 17.72
CA GLU A 173 -2.54 3.05 16.30
C GLU A 173 -3.91 3.57 15.85
N ILE A 174 -4.01 3.97 14.59
CA ILE A 174 -5.24 4.42 13.95
C ILE A 174 -5.37 3.67 12.62
N GLY A 175 -6.48 2.96 12.49
CA GLY A 175 -6.83 2.18 11.31
C GLY A 175 -6.39 0.71 11.38
N TYR A 176 -6.59 0.01 10.27
CA TYR A 176 -6.32 -1.38 9.99
C TYR A 176 -5.49 -1.45 8.69
N PRO A 177 -4.25 -1.97 8.72
CA PRO A 177 -3.38 -2.03 7.54
C PRO A 177 -3.98 -2.89 6.42
N SER A 178 -4.73 -2.25 5.52
CA SER A 178 -5.48 -2.88 4.43
C SER A 178 -4.97 -2.48 3.06
N ARG A 179 -4.07 -1.49 3.02
CA ARG A 179 -3.68 -0.70 1.86
C ARG A 179 -4.83 0.11 1.27
N THR A 180 -5.87 0.42 2.05
CA THR A 180 -7.04 1.16 1.59
C THR A 180 -7.47 2.22 2.60
N ALA A 181 -8.08 3.29 2.09
CA ALA A 181 -8.64 4.37 2.89
C ALA A 181 -10.07 4.09 3.39
N ALA A 182 -10.55 2.85 3.29
CA ALA A 182 -11.97 2.52 3.46
C ALA A 182 -12.54 2.87 4.85
N GLU A 183 -11.71 2.81 5.88
CA GLU A 183 -12.10 3.09 7.27
C GLU A 183 -11.93 4.55 7.68
N PHE A 184 -11.22 5.33 6.86
CA PHE A 184 -11.03 6.76 7.13
C PHE A 184 -12.27 7.54 6.70
N TYR A 185 -12.33 8.79 7.14
CA TYR A 185 -13.45 9.65 6.78
C TYR A 185 -13.51 9.86 5.26
N ILE A 186 -14.54 9.29 4.65
CA ILE A 186 -14.92 9.55 3.26
C ILE A 186 -16.06 10.57 3.29
N PRO A 187 -15.91 11.75 2.66
CA PRO A 187 -16.96 12.77 2.62
C PRO A 187 -18.26 12.26 1.98
N ASP A 188 -19.35 12.99 2.18
CA ASP A 188 -20.57 12.78 1.42
C ASP A 188 -20.45 13.36 0.01
N PRO A 189 -21.03 12.69 -1.01
CA PRO A 189 -21.00 13.17 -2.39
C PRO A 189 -21.69 14.53 -2.51
N ASP A 190 -21.33 15.25 -3.57
CA ASP A 190 -22.06 16.45 -3.95
C ASP A 190 -23.52 16.10 -4.22
N SER A 191 -24.44 16.74 -3.49
CA SER A 191 -25.87 16.48 -3.60
C SER A 191 -26.44 16.77 -5.00
N ARG A 192 -25.72 17.52 -5.84
CA ARG A 192 -26.10 17.80 -7.23
C ARG A 192 -25.88 16.60 -8.16
N TYR A 193 -24.95 15.71 -7.83
CA TYR A 193 -24.52 14.60 -8.70
C TYR A 193 -24.44 13.26 -7.94
N PRO A 194 -25.52 12.81 -7.29
CA PRO A 194 -25.47 11.59 -6.51
C PRO A 194 -25.33 10.35 -7.41
N ASN A 195 -24.37 9.47 -7.11
CA ASN A 195 -24.33 8.13 -7.71
C ASN A 195 -25.25 7.18 -6.93
N LEU A 196 -26.49 7.06 -7.39
CA LEU A 196 -27.52 6.25 -6.75
C LEU A 196 -27.27 4.74 -6.83
N LEU A 197 -26.34 4.27 -7.68
CA LEU A 197 -26.03 2.85 -7.83
C LEU A 197 -25.31 2.28 -6.60
N TYR A 198 -24.44 3.07 -5.98
CA TYR A 198 -23.61 2.62 -4.87
C TYR A 198 -24.10 3.09 -3.50
N GLY A 199 -25.01 4.08 -3.47
CA GLY A 199 -25.70 4.53 -2.26
C GLY A 199 -24.77 4.72 -1.06
N SER A 200 -25.13 4.10 0.07
CA SER A 200 -24.33 4.09 1.30
C SER A 200 -23.31 2.94 1.40
N VAL A 201 -23.31 1.99 0.45
CA VAL A 201 -22.48 0.76 0.55
C VAL A 201 -21.03 1.05 0.16
N GLU A 202 -20.83 1.73 -0.96
CA GLU A 202 -19.52 2.15 -1.44
C GLU A 202 -19.56 3.64 -1.76
N LYS A 203 -19.82 4.48 -0.75
CA LYS A 203 -19.94 5.95 -0.92
C LYS A 203 -18.76 6.57 -1.68
N TRP A 204 -17.59 5.95 -1.58
CA TRP A 204 -16.37 6.34 -2.28
C TRP A 204 -16.47 6.25 -3.82
N ARG A 205 -17.43 5.51 -4.38
CA ARG A 205 -17.68 5.37 -5.83
C ARG A 205 -18.46 6.54 -6.45
N ASN A 206 -18.11 7.77 -6.07
CA ASN A 206 -18.70 9.01 -6.59
C ASN A 206 -17.65 9.90 -7.26
N TYR A 207 -17.99 10.52 -8.39
CA TYR A 207 -17.09 11.42 -9.09
C TYR A 207 -16.84 12.69 -8.31
N GLY A 208 -15.57 13.09 -8.25
CA GLY A 208 -15.14 14.26 -7.47
C GLY A 208 -15.33 14.09 -5.97
N LEU A 209 -15.59 12.89 -5.44
CA LEU A 209 -15.88 12.73 -4.01
C LEU A 209 -14.73 13.24 -3.13
N TRP A 210 -13.49 12.92 -3.50
CA TRP A 210 -12.34 13.34 -2.71
C TRP A 210 -12.06 14.83 -2.84
N GLN A 211 -12.51 15.49 -3.91
CA GLN A 211 -12.51 16.95 -4.03
C GLN A 211 -13.40 17.60 -2.96
N ARG A 212 -14.36 16.89 -2.36
CA ARG A 212 -15.16 17.43 -1.25
C ARG A 212 -14.32 17.88 -0.05
N TYR A 213 -13.10 17.38 0.11
CA TYR A 213 -12.18 17.92 1.11
C TYR A 213 -11.85 19.39 0.87
N THR A 214 -11.72 19.85 -0.38
CA THR A 214 -11.51 21.28 -0.67
C THR A 214 -12.76 22.11 -0.43
N ASP A 215 -13.95 21.52 -0.54
CA ASP A 215 -15.22 22.20 -0.23
C ASP A 215 -15.41 22.34 1.29
N LEU A 216 -15.04 21.30 2.05
CA LEU A 216 -15.17 21.25 3.51
C LEU A 216 -14.08 22.06 4.22
N TYR A 217 -12.90 22.15 3.62
CA TYR A 217 -11.74 22.85 4.18
C TYR A 217 -11.16 23.85 3.15
N PRO A 218 -11.89 24.92 2.80
CA PRO A 218 -11.56 25.78 1.67
C PRO A 218 -10.46 26.82 1.95
N SER A 219 -10.17 27.11 3.22
CA SER A 219 -9.40 28.30 3.61
C SER A 219 -7.98 28.03 4.09
N GLN A 220 -7.60 26.77 4.31
CA GLN A 220 -6.28 26.40 4.83
C GLN A 220 -5.90 24.99 4.40
N ASP A 221 -4.60 24.70 4.44
CA ASP A 221 -4.09 23.36 4.23
C ASP A 221 -4.79 22.37 5.17
N LEU A 222 -5.06 21.16 4.67
CA LEU A 222 -5.66 20.12 5.49
C LEU A 222 -4.67 19.66 6.56
N ILE A 223 -5.06 19.83 7.81
CA ILE A 223 -4.24 19.47 8.98
C ILE A 223 -5.00 18.42 9.79
N TYR A 224 -4.45 17.21 9.85
CA TYR A 224 -4.92 16.17 10.76
C TYR A 224 -4.23 16.34 12.11
N THR A 225 -5.02 16.34 13.19
CA THR A 225 -4.52 16.54 14.56
C THR A 225 -4.74 15.29 15.38
N ILE A 226 -3.67 14.71 15.91
CA ILE A 226 -3.70 13.49 16.72
C ILE A 226 -3.26 13.85 18.13
N LYS A 227 -4.19 13.82 19.09
CA LYS A 227 -3.90 14.04 20.50
C LYS A 227 -3.69 12.71 21.21
N PHE A 228 -2.66 12.59 22.05
CA PHE A 228 -2.37 11.37 22.79
C PHE A 228 -1.69 11.69 24.12
N HIS A 229 -1.76 10.75 25.06
CA HIS A 229 -1.22 10.93 26.40
C HIS A 229 -0.06 9.95 26.66
N LEU A 230 1.06 10.45 27.19
CA LEU A 230 2.20 9.65 27.64
C LEU A 230 2.23 9.61 29.18
N SER A 231 1.75 8.51 29.76
CA SER A 231 1.74 8.29 31.22
C SER A 231 3.16 8.15 31.78
N THR A 232 4.04 7.50 31.02
CA THR A 232 5.48 7.36 31.27
C THR A 232 6.24 7.95 30.10
N PHE A 233 7.26 8.76 30.40
CA PHE A 233 8.08 9.43 29.39
C PHE A 233 9.50 9.57 29.91
N ASP A 234 10.47 9.28 29.06
CA ASP A 234 11.88 9.43 29.33
C ASP A 234 12.52 10.17 28.16
N ALA A 235 12.91 11.43 28.40
CA ALA A 235 13.52 12.28 27.39
C ALA A 235 14.86 11.72 26.85
N SER A 236 15.49 10.78 27.57
CA SER A 236 16.77 10.17 27.19
C SER A 236 16.62 8.91 26.33
N GLN A 237 15.40 8.37 26.15
CA GLN A 237 15.18 7.09 25.45
C GLN A 237 15.33 7.14 23.91
N GLY A 238 15.70 8.28 23.33
CA GLY A 238 15.85 8.43 21.87
C GLY A 238 14.53 8.80 21.18
N ALA A 239 14.41 8.53 19.89
CA ALA A 239 13.24 8.96 19.10
C ALA A 239 12.09 7.95 19.15
N TYR A 240 10.86 8.43 19.27
CA TYR A 240 9.66 7.64 18.97
C TYR A 240 9.57 7.42 17.46
N LYS A 241 8.98 6.30 17.03
CA LYS A 241 8.83 6.00 15.60
C LYS A 241 7.37 6.08 15.16
N LEU A 242 7.06 7.07 14.35
CA LEU A 242 5.78 7.17 13.65
C LEU A 242 5.85 6.38 12.33
N ARG A 243 5.04 5.33 12.24
CA ARG A 243 4.76 4.59 11.01
C ARG A 243 3.56 5.26 10.33
N MET A 244 3.76 5.77 9.12
CA MET A 244 2.72 6.41 8.34
C MET A 244 2.53 5.66 7.01
N ALA A 245 1.47 4.85 6.95
CA ALA A 245 1.08 4.11 5.78
C ALA A 245 0.04 4.92 4.97
N ILE A 246 0.32 5.04 3.68
CA ILE A 246 -0.46 5.83 2.72
C ILE A 246 -1.02 4.85 1.69
N ALA A 247 -2.35 4.80 1.56
CA ALA A 247 -3.04 3.97 0.58
C ALA A 247 -2.82 4.49 -0.85
N GLN A 248 -2.59 5.80 -0.98
CA GLN A 248 -2.62 6.52 -2.24
C GLN A 248 -2.06 7.93 -2.11
N ALA A 249 -1.39 8.47 -3.14
CA ALA A 249 -1.06 9.90 -3.21
C ALA A 249 -1.04 10.45 -4.65
N GLU A 250 -1.53 11.68 -4.80
CA GLU A 250 -1.42 12.49 -6.02
C GLU A 250 -0.73 13.83 -5.69
N ILE A 251 0.50 14.01 -6.16
CA ILE A 251 1.30 15.25 -6.01
C ILE A 251 1.18 15.83 -4.59
N ALA A 252 1.60 15.06 -3.59
CA ALA A 252 1.44 15.41 -2.20
C ALA A 252 2.77 15.44 -1.44
N ALA A 253 2.78 16.13 -0.31
CA ALA A 253 3.83 16.02 0.70
C ALA A 253 3.20 16.17 2.09
N VAL A 254 3.75 15.50 3.09
CA VAL A 254 3.27 15.57 4.48
C VAL A 254 4.35 16.20 5.34
N GLN A 255 3.97 17.24 6.08
CA GLN A 255 4.77 17.77 7.17
C GLN A 255 4.26 17.21 8.50
N VAL A 256 5.19 16.74 9.33
CA VAL A 256 4.92 16.28 10.69
C VAL A 256 5.42 17.33 11.67
N ARG A 257 4.54 17.82 12.54
CA ARG A 257 4.89 18.69 13.67
C ARG A 257 4.39 18.10 14.96
N VAL A 258 5.02 18.49 16.05
CA VAL A 258 4.75 17.96 17.38
C VAL A 258 4.59 19.12 18.34
N ASN A 259 3.50 19.10 19.10
CA ASN A 259 3.10 20.03 20.16
C ASN A 259 2.88 21.50 19.75
N ASP A 260 3.72 22.08 18.89
CA ASP A 260 3.57 23.42 18.35
C ASP A 260 3.55 23.40 16.80
N ILE A 261 2.43 23.85 16.23
CA ILE A 261 2.25 23.91 14.77
C ILE A 261 3.04 25.05 14.11
N ALA A 262 3.43 26.08 14.86
CA ALA A 262 4.22 27.20 14.36
C ALA A 262 5.71 26.85 14.20
N MET A 263 6.19 25.81 14.89
CA MET A 263 7.58 25.36 14.82
C MET A 263 7.89 24.66 13.50
N LYS A 264 9.20 24.46 13.23
CA LYS A 264 9.64 23.70 12.06
C LYS A 264 9.14 22.25 12.14
N PRO A 265 8.85 21.60 10.99
CA PRO A 265 8.53 20.19 11.00
C PRO A 265 9.68 19.37 11.58
N VAL A 266 9.34 18.38 12.40
CA VAL A 266 10.31 17.33 12.78
C VAL A 266 10.65 16.45 11.58
N TYR A 267 9.71 16.37 10.62
CA TYR A 267 9.90 15.65 9.38
C TYR A 267 9.05 16.22 8.24
N GLU A 268 9.57 16.18 7.03
CA GLU A 268 8.82 16.44 5.81
C GLU A 268 9.11 15.32 4.80
N THR A 269 8.06 14.70 4.27
CA THR A 269 8.23 13.73 3.18
C THR A 269 8.76 14.46 1.93
N PRO A 270 9.57 13.82 1.08
CA PRO A 270 9.71 14.31 -0.29
C PRO A 270 8.32 14.41 -0.93
N ALA A 271 8.19 15.24 -1.96
CA ALA A 271 6.96 15.22 -2.75
C ALA A 271 6.82 13.83 -3.41
N PHE A 272 5.66 13.22 -3.24
CA PHE A 272 5.39 11.85 -3.62
C PHE A 272 3.97 11.72 -4.14
N GLY A 273 3.67 10.54 -4.67
CA GLY A 273 2.44 10.33 -5.42
C GLY A 273 2.58 10.80 -6.86
N LYS A 274 1.84 10.12 -7.74
CA LYS A 274 1.65 10.34 -9.18
C LYS A 274 0.39 9.58 -9.64
N ASP A 275 -0.33 9.02 -8.68
CA ASP A 275 -1.46 8.17 -8.95
C ASP A 275 -2.73 9.01 -8.90
N ASN A 276 -3.78 8.59 -9.58
CA ASN A 276 -4.96 9.43 -9.78
C ASN A 276 -6.22 8.83 -9.15
N ALA A 277 -6.10 8.08 -8.05
CA ALA A 277 -7.28 7.48 -7.41
C ALA A 277 -8.24 8.53 -6.83
N ILE A 278 -7.72 9.64 -6.29
CA ILE A 278 -8.51 10.78 -5.78
C ILE A 278 -9.49 11.26 -6.85
N ALA A 279 -9.04 11.38 -8.10
CA ALA A 279 -9.87 11.83 -9.22
C ALA A 279 -10.81 10.74 -9.78
N ARG A 280 -10.65 9.47 -9.37
CA ARG A 280 -11.23 8.30 -10.06
C ARG A 280 -12.06 7.39 -9.16
N HIS A 281 -12.51 7.90 -8.01
CA HIS A 281 -13.36 7.15 -7.09
C HIS A 281 -12.65 5.92 -6.53
N GLY A 282 -11.34 5.99 -6.31
CA GLY A 282 -10.60 4.94 -5.63
C GLY A 282 -10.49 5.21 -4.13
N ILE A 283 -10.12 4.18 -3.38
CA ILE A 283 -9.71 4.26 -1.97
C ILE A 283 -8.26 3.78 -1.79
N HIS A 284 -7.58 3.46 -2.90
CA HIS A 284 -6.20 2.99 -2.91
C HIS A 284 -5.56 3.26 -4.28
N GLY A 285 -4.23 3.35 -4.28
CA GLY A 285 -3.37 3.52 -5.44
C GLY A 285 -2.04 2.83 -5.17
N LEU A 286 -0.93 3.56 -5.30
CA LEU A 286 0.37 3.05 -4.87
C LEU A 286 0.51 3.19 -3.35
N TYR A 287 0.83 2.07 -2.70
CA TYR A 287 1.09 2.05 -1.27
C TYR A 287 2.48 2.63 -0.95
N ALA A 288 2.54 3.48 0.07
CA ALA A 288 3.80 3.98 0.62
C ALA A 288 3.82 3.85 2.14
N LEU A 289 4.99 3.53 2.71
CA LEU A 289 5.20 3.47 4.16
C LEU A 289 6.38 4.36 4.56
N TYR A 290 6.09 5.41 5.32
CA TYR A 290 7.10 6.27 5.92
C TYR A 290 7.39 5.84 7.36
N ASN A 291 8.67 5.84 7.71
CA ASN A 291 9.15 5.52 9.05
C ASN A 291 9.85 6.77 9.59
N ILE A 292 9.16 7.49 10.45
CA ILE A 292 9.52 8.86 10.85
C ILE A 292 9.99 8.83 12.29
N ASP A 293 11.18 9.37 12.54
CA ASP A 293 11.69 9.54 13.89
C ASP A 293 11.19 10.86 14.46
N ILE A 294 10.52 10.78 15.61
CA ILE A 294 10.08 11.92 16.41
C ILE A 294 10.99 11.98 17.64
N PRO A 295 11.91 12.96 17.74
CA PRO A 295 12.77 13.10 18.90
C PRO A 295 11.97 13.15 20.20
N ALA A 296 12.36 12.39 21.23
CA ALA A 296 11.71 12.50 22.54
C ALA A 296 11.77 13.93 23.09
N ALA A 297 12.81 14.71 22.76
CA ALA A 297 12.93 16.11 23.16
C ALA A 297 11.77 17.01 22.65
N ASP A 298 11.06 16.61 21.59
CA ASP A 298 9.89 17.33 21.07
C ASP A 298 8.58 16.90 21.74
N LEU A 299 8.64 15.86 22.58
CA LEU A 299 7.53 15.30 23.34
C LEU A 299 7.71 15.57 24.84
N HIS A 300 6.66 15.36 25.63
CA HIS A 300 6.72 15.47 27.07
C HIS A 300 5.80 14.47 27.77
N LYS A 301 5.98 14.30 29.08
CA LYS A 301 5.01 13.57 29.90
C LYS A 301 3.66 14.28 29.85
N GLY A 302 2.57 13.52 29.78
CA GLY A 302 1.22 14.07 29.67
C GLY A 302 0.71 14.16 28.23
N ASP A 303 -0.11 15.17 27.96
CA ASP A 303 -0.81 15.32 26.68
C ASP A 303 0.09 15.88 25.60
N ASN A 304 0.19 15.19 24.47
CA ASN A 304 0.95 15.61 23.30
C ASN A 304 0.04 15.67 22.08
N ILE A 305 0.49 16.40 21.06
CA ILE A 305 -0.23 16.55 19.79
C ILE A 305 0.74 16.32 18.63
N ILE A 306 0.35 15.48 17.66
CA ILE A 306 0.99 15.40 16.35
C ILE A 306 0.08 16.07 15.33
N TYR A 307 0.64 16.98 14.54
CA TYR A 307 0.00 17.60 13.39
C TYR A 307 0.56 17.00 12.11
N LEU A 308 -0.32 16.51 11.24
CA LEU A 308 0.02 16.04 9.90
C LEU A 308 -0.59 17.02 8.89
N THR A 309 0.25 17.88 8.32
CA THR A 309 -0.18 18.90 7.35
C THR A 309 0.07 18.39 5.94
N GLN A 310 -0.99 18.34 5.13
CA GLN A 310 -0.85 18.16 3.70
C GLN A 310 -0.32 19.45 3.07
N ARG A 311 0.83 19.37 2.41
CA ARG A 311 1.34 20.44 1.54
C ARG A 311 1.11 20.08 0.07
N LYS A 312 1.19 21.10 -0.78
CA LYS A 312 1.04 21.02 -2.25
C LYS A 312 -0.37 20.70 -2.73
N ALA A 313 -1.39 21.26 -2.07
CA ALA A 313 -2.75 21.31 -2.59
C ALA A 313 -2.89 22.33 -3.75
N SER A 314 -2.08 22.19 -4.81
CA SER A 314 -2.08 23.12 -5.95
C SER A 314 -3.19 22.83 -6.98
N GLY A 315 -4.05 21.86 -6.70
CA GLY A 315 -5.16 21.45 -7.56
C GLY A 315 -6.20 20.63 -6.79
N PRO A 316 -7.42 20.47 -7.35
CA PRO A 316 -8.56 19.85 -6.67
C PRO A 316 -8.38 18.36 -6.37
N PHE A 317 -7.40 17.72 -7.01
CA PHE A 317 -7.11 16.29 -6.84
C PHE A 317 -5.74 16.03 -6.21
N ASN A 318 -5.05 17.07 -5.74
CA ASN A 318 -3.79 16.91 -5.06
C ASN A 318 -4.03 16.54 -3.59
N GLY A 319 -3.44 15.44 -3.15
CA GLY A 319 -3.54 14.97 -1.78
C GLY A 319 -3.16 13.52 -1.63
N PHE A 320 -3.51 12.94 -0.49
CA PHE A 320 -3.24 11.55 -0.19
C PHE A 320 -4.38 10.95 0.63
N MET A 321 -4.41 9.62 0.68
CA MET A 321 -5.30 8.89 1.56
C MET A 321 -4.49 8.03 2.53
N TYR A 322 -4.78 8.11 3.82
CA TYR A 322 -4.17 7.23 4.81
C TYR A 322 -4.67 5.79 4.66
N ASP A 323 -3.80 4.84 5.00
CA ASP A 323 -4.17 3.43 5.26
C ASP A 323 -4.04 3.11 6.75
N TYR A 324 -2.95 3.55 7.40
CA TYR A 324 -2.71 3.19 8.79
C TYR A 324 -1.65 4.10 9.42
N LEU A 325 -1.82 4.44 10.69
CA LEU A 325 -0.85 5.18 11.48
C LEU A 325 -0.52 4.41 12.75
N ARG A 326 0.76 4.37 13.14
CA ARG A 326 1.18 3.82 14.44
C ARG A 326 2.34 4.60 15.02
N LEU A 327 2.23 4.98 16.29
CA LEU A 327 3.35 5.51 17.05
C LEU A 327 3.95 4.41 17.92
N GLU A 328 5.25 4.21 17.81
CA GLU A 328 6.02 3.24 18.60
C GLU A 328 6.94 4.01 19.56
N SER A 329 6.96 3.64 20.84
CA SER A 329 7.94 4.18 21.78
C SER A 329 9.34 3.60 21.48
N PRO A 330 10.41 4.22 21.98
CA PRO A 330 11.72 3.61 21.95
C PRO A 330 11.74 2.22 22.60
N PRO A 331 12.63 1.32 22.14
CA PRO A 331 12.95 0.09 22.85
C PRO A 331 13.23 0.33 24.32
N VAL A 332 12.61 -0.45 25.20
CA VAL A 332 13.04 -0.46 26.61
C VAL A 332 14.40 -1.14 26.63
N SER A 333 15.44 -0.48 27.16
CA SER A 333 16.71 -1.14 27.41
C SER A 333 16.44 -2.32 28.34
N SER A 334 16.68 -3.54 27.87
CA SER A 334 16.72 -4.69 28.76
C SER A 334 17.87 -4.42 29.72
N SER A 335 17.59 -4.15 30.99
CA SER A 335 18.57 -4.31 32.05
C SER A 335 19.07 -5.74 31.92
N SER A 336 20.35 -5.91 31.56
CA SER A 336 21.03 -7.19 31.62
C SER A 336 20.93 -7.69 33.06
N SER A 337 20.09 -8.69 33.29
CA SER A 337 20.11 -9.52 34.49
C SER A 337 21.27 -10.50 34.42
#